data_AF-A0A2E6XAC3-F1
#
_entry.id   AF-A0A2E6XAC3-F1
#
_cell.length_a   1.000
_cell.length_b   1.000
_cell.length_c   1.000
_cell.angle_alpha   90.00
_cell.angle_beta   90.00
_cell.angle_gamma   90.00
#
_symmetry.space_group_name_H-M   'P 1'
#
loop_
_entity.id
_entity.type
_entity.pdbx_description
1 polymer ?
#
loop_
_entity_poly.entity_id
_entity_poly.type
_entity_poly.pdbx_seq_one_letter_code
_entity_poly.pdbx_strand_id
1 'polypeptide(L)'
;MLIDCICTSCNNNSTFLPFIKPFIKSWTKLFPNIILKIIFINDKIPPYLSKFSKYLILFKPPNKMHTSFISQHIRLLYPALLKGNILITDIDLFPLNRQYFINNIKKYDNNMFICFNQICGQKHDELPMAYNIANAKTWSEIFNIQSLNDIYNYLHFHYNKIQYNLNNGNGWNSDQKNLFTYITKWDKKNKRFLCLNDNNTHFCRLDRNYFNPTDFNHDFQKKIKFGLYTDYHALRPYQDHKHITDTIIHLTNPSIHIQKINSNKILLQQNEIFLFSYYGCGASWADVTTITNKLIPHKSIHVHNKTFNCDPVFGKSKNLIIITTSFKSYSAKEHETLLILSSYE
;
A
#
# COMPACT_ATOMS: atom_id res chain seq x y z
N MET A 1 10.04 -0.82 14.38
CA MET A 1 8.66 -0.27 14.50
C MET A 1 7.71 -1.35 14.01
N LEU A 2 6.56 -1.51 14.67
CA LEU A 2 5.48 -2.41 14.25
C LEU A 2 4.22 -1.59 14.02
N ILE A 3 3.28 -2.09 13.23
CA ILE A 3 1.98 -1.43 13.01
C ILE A 3 1.02 -1.89 14.10
N ASP A 4 0.56 -0.98 14.94
CA ASP A 4 -0.39 -1.27 16.02
C ASP A 4 -1.83 -0.91 15.63
N CYS A 5 -1.98 0.13 14.80
CA CYS A 5 -3.27 0.60 14.33
C CYS A 5 -3.23 1.01 12.84
N ILE A 6 -4.27 0.67 12.10
CA ILE A 6 -4.60 1.27 10.81
C ILE A 6 -5.68 2.32 11.04
N CYS A 7 -5.45 3.53 10.55
CA CYS A 7 -6.40 4.64 10.64
C CYS A 7 -6.74 5.15 9.24
N THR A 8 -8.03 5.35 8.98
CA THR A 8 -8.52 6.06 7.79
C THR A 8 -9.73 6.90 8.17
N SER A 9 -10.32 7.58 7.19
CA SER A 9 -11.57 8.32 7.39
C SER A 9 -12.50 8.22 6.19
N CYS A 10 -13.78 8.43 6.44
CA CYS A 10 -14.82 8.41 5.41
C CYS A 10 -16.01 9.28 5.86
N ASN A 11 -16.61 10.02 4.94
CA ASN A 11 -17.88 10.72 5.16
C ASN A 11 -19.04 9.95 4.51
N ASN A 12 -20.22 10.57 4.46
CA ASN A 12 -21.42 10.04 3.81
C ASN A 12 -21.41 10.14 2.26
N ASN A 13 -20.27 10.41 1.63
CA ASN A 13 -20.17 10.49 0.18
C ASN A 13 -20.43 9.11 -0.46
N SER A 14 -21.38 9.04 -1.41
CA SER A 14 -21.82 7.79 -2.05
C SER A 14 -20.73 7.07 -2.83
N THR A 15 -19.70 7.76 -3.32
CA THR A 15 -18.55 7.16 -4.01
C THR A 15 -17.66 6.39 -3.04
N PHE A 16 -17.49 6.88 -1.81
CA PHE A 16 -16.52 6.35 -0.85
C PHE A 16 -17.13 5.48 0.24
N LEU A 17 -18.35 5.80 0.68
CA LEU A 17 -19.06 5.12 1.75
C LEU A 17 -19.18 3.60 1.54
N PRO A 18 -19.42 3.09 0.31
CA PRO A 18 -19.48 1.65 0.08
C PRO A 18 -18.15 0.93 0.32
N PHE A 19 -17.01 1.62 0.35
CA PHE A 19 -15.71 1.01 0.59
C PHE A 19 -15.47 0.62 2.05
N ILE A 20 -16.28 1.07 3.01
CA ILE A 20 -16.10 0.70 4.44
C ILE A 20 -16.05 -0.83 4.62
N LYS A 21 -16.98 -1.57 4.01
CA LYS A 21 -17.03 -3.03 4.12
C LYS A 21 -15.79 -3.73 3.51
N PRO A 22 -15.42 -3.50 2.22
CA PRO A 22 -14.23 -4.12 1.65
C PRO A 22 -12.93 -3.64 2.31
N PHE A 23 -12.86 -2.40 2.81
CA PHE A 23 -11.71 -1.90 3.58
C PHE A 23 -11.50 -2.70 4.86
N ILE A 24 -12.56 -2.90 5.65
CA ILE A 24 -12.49 -3.74 6.85
C ILE A 24 -12.04 -5.16 6.47
N LYS A 25 -12.70 -5.76 5.47
CA LYS A 25 -12.41 -7.13 5.03
C LYS A 25 -10.94 -7.30 4.62
N SER A 26 -10.38 -6.38 3.84
CA SER A 26 -9.02 -6.50 3.32
C SER A 26 -7.96 -6.35 4.42
N TRP A 27 -8.06 -5.30 5.24
CA TRP A 27 -7.11 -5.05 6.32
C TRP A 27 -7.17 -6.11 7.41
N THR A 28 -8.35 -6.56 7.85
CA THR A 28 -8.43 -7.62 8.88
C THR A 28 -8.01 -8.99 8.37
N LYS A 29 -8.14 -9.24 7.06
CA LYS A 29 -7.65 -10.48 6.45
C LYS A 29 -6.12 -10.53 6.46
N LEU A 30 -5.47 -9.42 6.13
CA LEU A 30 -4.00 -9.35 6.06
C LEU A 30 -3.34 -9.09 7.42
N PHE A 31 -4.06 -8.44 8.33
CA PHE A 31 -3.60 -8.08 9.66
C PHE A 31 -4.67 -8.39 10.72
N PRO A 32 -4.88 -9.67 11.07
CA PRO A 32 -5.97 -10.08 11.96
C PRO A 32 -5.85 -9.51 13.39
N ASN A 33 -4.64 -9.18 13.82
CA ASN A 33 -4.35 -8.73 15.20
C ASN A 33 -4.13 -7.22 15.33
N ILE A 34 -4.24 -6.45 14.23
CA ILE A 34 -4.03 -5.00 14.25
C ILE A 34 -5.36 -4.29 14.52
N ILE A 35 -5.31 -3.20 15.29
CA ILE A 35 -6.48 -2.35 15.52
C ILE A 35 -6.82 -1.62 14.23
N LEU A 36 -8.08 -1.67 13.79
CA LEU A 36 -8.56 -0.95 12.63
C LEU A 36 -9.56 0.13 13.06
N LYS A 37 -9.30 1.39 12.69
CA LYS A 37 -10.18 2.53 12.98
C LYS A 37 -10.49 3.34 11.71
N ILE A 38 -11.78 3.61 11.52
CA ILE A 38 -12.31 4.47 10.47
C ILE A 38 -12.98 5.65 11.17
N ILE A 39 -12.42 6.84 11.02
CA ILE A 39 -13.06 8.06 11.50
C ILE A 39 -14.20 8.39 10.54
N PHE A 40 -15.43 8.27 11.02
CA PHE A 40 -16.64 8.43 10.22
C PHE A 40 -17.23 9.83 10.43
N ILE A 41 -17.16 10.68 9.41
CA ILE A 41 -17.59 12.08 9.47
C ILE A 41 -19.09 12.13 9.16
N ASN A 42 -19.91 12.21 10.21
CA ASN A 42 -21.35 12.37 10.11
C ASN A 42 -21.96 12.78 11.46
N ASP A 43 -23.23 13.17 11.49
CA ASP A 43 -23.94 13.44 12.75
C ASP A 43 -24.26 12.17 13.55
N LYS A 44 -24.48 11.05 12.85
CA LYS A 44 -24.80 9.74 13.43
C LYS A 44 -24.29 8.62 12.54
N ILE A 45 -24.02 7.45 13.14
CA ILE A 45 -23.72 6.24 12.37
C ILE A 45 -25.04 5.70 11.79
N PRO A 46 -25.17 5.56 10.45
CA PRO A 46 -26.35 4.96 9.84
C PRO A 46 -26.61 3.53 10.34
N PRO A 47 -27.88 3.09 10.48
CA PRO A 47 -28.21 1.75 10.99
C PRO A 47 -27.52 0.60 10.26
N TYR A 48 -27.35 0.69 8.93
CA TYR A 48 -26.69 -0.36 8.13
C TYR A 48 -25.18 -0.50 8.40
N LEU A 49 -24.56 0.51 9.03
CA LEU A 49 -23.17 0.49 9.48
C LEU A 49 -23.01 0.06 10.95
N SER A 50 -24.10 -0.12 11.71
CA SER A 50 -24.06 -0.51 13.12
C SER A 50 -23.22 -1.77 13.38
N LYS A 51 -23.29 -2.76 12.48
CA LYS A 51 -22.50 -4.00 12.52
C LYS A 51 -20.98 -3.78 12.43
N PHE A 52 -20.55 -2.60 11.99
CA PHE A 52 -19.14 -2.22 11.90
C PHE A 52 -18.72 -1.26 13.03
N SER A 53 -19.59 -0.97 13.99
CA SER A 53 -19.38 0.00 15.08
C SER A 53 -18.03 -0.12 15.78
N LYS A 54 -17.52 -1.33 16.03
CA LYS A 54 -16.19 -1.55 16.66
C LYS A 54 -15.02 -0.95 15.87
N TYR A 55 -15.18 -0.78 14.56
CA TYR A 55 -14.21 -0.17 13.65
C TYR A 55 -14.45 1.33 13.44
N LEU A 56 -15.63 1.85 13.78
CA LEU A 56 -16.02 3.23 13.51
C LEU A 56 -15.79 4.12 14.73
N ILE A 57 -15.26 5.31 14.48
CA ILE A 57 -15.27 6.42 15.43
C ILE A 57 -16.10 7.53 14.81
N LEU A 58 -17.24 7.86 15.41
CA LEU A 58 -18.08 8.95 14.93
C LEU A 58 -17.39 10.29 15.21
N PHE A 59 -17.20 11.09 14.16
CA PHE A 59 -16.74 12.46 14.29
C PHE A 59 -17.81 13.40 13.74
N LYS A 60 -18.43 14.17 14.62
CA LYS A 60 -19.46 15.14 14.24
C LYS A 60 -18.79 16.33 13.52
N PRO A 61 -19.16 16.61 12.26
CA PRO A 61 -18.56 17.71 11.51
C PRO A 61 -18.90 19.07 12.14
N PRO A 62 -17.96 20.02 12.18
CA PRO A 62 -18.28 21.41 12.51
C PRO A 62 -19.29 22.00 11.53
N ASN A 63 -20.14 22.90 12.01
CA ASN A 63 -21.10 23.61 11.17
C ASN A 63 -20.39 24.34 10.03
N LYS A 64 -20.98 24.29 8.83
CA LYS A 64 -20.55 25.02 7.62
C LYS A 64 -19.18 24.61 7.03
N MET A 65 -18.63 23.46 7.42
CA MET A 65 -17.39 22.92 6.85
C MET A 65 -17.67 21.72 5.93
N HIS A 66 -17.05 21.68 4.76
CA HIS A 66 -17.19 20.56 3.84
C HIS A 66 -16.65 19.25 4.45
N THR A 67 -17.49 18.21 4.51
CA THR A 67 -17.10 16.91 5.10
C THR A 67 -15.97 16.20 4.33
N SER A 68 -15.78 16.52 3.05
CA SER A 68 -14.63 16.05 2.26
C SER A 68 -13.31 16.63 2.78
N PHE A 69 -13.26 17.94 3.06
CA PHE A 69 -12.11 18.59 3.69
C PHE A 69 -11.80 17.98 5.07
N ILE A 70 -12.86 17.76 5.87
CA ILE A 70 -12.72 17.13 7.19
C ILE A 70 -12.14 15.73 7.05
N SER A 71 -12.66 14.90 6.14
CA SER A 71 -12.15 13.55 5.89
C SER A 71 -10.68 13.56 5.43
N GLN A 72 -10.31 14.50 4.58
CA GLN A 72 -8.92 14.68 4.15
C GLN A 72 -7.99 14.97 5.33
N HIS A 73 -8.33 15.92 6.19
CA HIS A 73 -7.44 16.33 7.28
C HIS A 73 -7.50 15.44 8.51
N ILE A 74 -8.68 14.95 8.88
CA ILE A 74 -8.84 14.25 10.17
C ILE A 74 -8.01 12.98 10.26
N ARG A 75 -7.72 12.33 9.13
CA ARG A 75 -6.84 11.16 9.10
C ARG A 75 -5.38 11.49 9.47
N LEU A 76 -4.96 12.75 9.34
CA LEU A 76 -3.64 13.24 9.79
C LEU A 76 -3.64 13.57 11.29
N LEU A 77 -4.78 14.03 11.79
CA LEU A 77 -4.89 14.62 13.12
C LEU A 77 -5.31 13.60 14.18
N TYR A 78 -6.31 12.77 13.86
CA TYR A 78 -6.85 11.77 14.77
C TYR A 78 -5.83 10.71 15.24
N PRO A 79 -4.82 10.29 14.43
CA PRO A 79 -3.76 9.41 14.92
C PRO A 79 -3.09 9.89 16.22
N ALA A 80 -3.02 11.20 16.47
CA ALA A 80 -2.47 11.76 17.70
C ALA A 80 -3.28 11.38 18.96
N LEU A 81 -4.56 11.04 18.79
CA LEU A 81 -5.48 10.65 19.88
C LEU A 81 -5.62 9.13 20.03
N LEU A 82 -4.93 8.35 19.20
CA LEU A 82 -4.93 6.88 19.26
C LEU A 82 -3.75 6.38 20.11
N LYS A 83 -3.52 5.05 20.13
CA LYS A 83 -2.41 4.41 20.84
C LYS A 83 -1.54 3.60 19.88
N GLY A 84 -0.24 3.54 20.18
CA GLY A 84 0.74 2.77 19.40
C GLY A 84 1.22 3.50 18.15
N ASN A 85 1.72 2.74 17.19
CA ASN A 85 2.16 3.19 15.87
C ASN A 85 1.00 3.06 14.87
N ILE A 86 0.62 4.20 14.27
CA ILE A 86 -0.56 4.34 13.45
C ILE A 86 -0.16 4.55 12.00
N LEU A 87 -0.54 3.59 11.15
CA LEU A 87 -0.46 3.70 9.70
C LEU A 87 -1.73 4.37 9.18
N ILE A 88 -1.59 5.43 8.40
CA ILE A 88 -2.71 6.07 7.71
C ILE A 88 -2.81 5.61 6.25
N THR A 89 -4.04 5.56 5.74
CA THR A 89 -4.35 5.16 4.36
C THR A 89 -5.65 5.79 3.86
N ASP A 90 -5.88 5.79 2.54
CA ASP A 90 -7.19 6.06 1.96
C ASP A 90 -8.16 4.87 2.18
N ILE A 91 -9.46 5.16 2.21
CA ILE A 91 -10.52 4.15 2.38
C ILE A 91 -10.65 3.20 1.18
N ASP A 92 -10.19 3.62 0.00
CA ASP A 92 -10.22 2.85 -1.24
C ASP A 92 -8.83 2.31 -1.63
N LEU A 93 -7.90 2.24 -0.68
CA LEU A 93 -6.63 1.54 -0.81
C LEU A 93 -6.65 0.26 0.04
N PHE A 94 -6.45 -0.89 -0.63
CA PHE A 94 -6.46 -2.21 0.02
C PHE A 94 -5.06 -2.83 -0.01
N PRO A 95 -4.58 -3.36 1.13
CA PRO A 95 -3.25 -3.95 1.18
C PRO A 95 -3.28 -5.31 0.50
N LEU A 96 -2.29 -5.60 -0.33
CA LEU A 96 -2.14 -6.88 -1.03
C LEU A 96 -0.94 -7.69 -0.53
N ASN A 97 0.09 -7.03 0.03
CA ASN A 97 1.30 -7.68 0.52
C ASN A 97 1.62 -7.29 1.96
N ARG A 98 1.44 -8.24 2.89
CA ARG A 98 1.68 -8.03 4.34
C ARG A 98 3.14 -7.70 4.63
N GLN A 99 4.06 -8.39 3.95
CA GLN A 99 5.49 -8.31 4.21
C GLN A 99 6.06 -6.96 3.81
N TYR A 100 5.53 -6.34 2.75
CA TYR A 100 5.88 -4.97 2.37
C TYR A 100 5.69 -4.00 3.54
N PHE A 101 4.54 -4.05 4.22
CA PHE A 101 4.24 -3.13 5.32
C PHE A 101 5.04 -3.40 6.59
N ILE A 102 5.47 -4.64 6.83
CA ILE A 102 6.18 -5.02 8.07
C ILE A 102 7.70 -4.93 7.92
N ASN A 103 8.25 -5.57 6.89
CA ASN A 103 9.71 -5.72 6.76
C ASN A 103 10.40 -4.40 6.47
N ASN A 104 9.72 -3.50 5.77
CA ASN A 104 10.29 -2.21 5.40
C ASN A 104 10.39 -1.24 6.59
N ILE A 105 9.72 -1.51 7.73
CA ILE A 105 9.74 -0.62 8.89
C ILE A 105 10.27 -1.25 10.19
N LYS A 106 10.43 -2.57 10.24
CA LYS A 106 10.77 -3.29 11.49
C LYS A 106 12.05 -2.79 12.16
N LYS A 107 13.04 -2.34 11.39
CA LYS A 107 14.35 -1.88 11.86
C LYS A 107 14.38 -0.45 12.42
N TYR A 108 13.31 0.33 12.27
CA TYR A 108 13.29 1.74 12.68
C TYR A 108 12.64 1.93 14.05
N ASP A 109 12.97 3.02 14.72
CA ASP A 109 12.45 3.31 16.06
C ASP A 109 11.02 3.86 16.03
N ASN A 110 10.26 3.63 17.10
CA ASN A 110 8.87 4.10 17.21
C ASN A 110 8.74 5.63 17.22
N ASN A 111 9.82 6.36 17.51
CA ASN A 111 9.82 7.82 17.54
C ASN A 111 9.92 8.46 16.13
N MET A 112 10.11 7.66 15.08
CA MET A 112 10.22 8.13 13.69
C MET A 112 8.85 8.40 13.05
N PHE A 113 8.86 9.27 12.04
CA PHE A 113 7.81 9.37 11.04
C PHE A 113 8.32 8.77 9.73
N ILE A 114 7.62 7.76 9.21
CA ILE A 114 8.03 7.06 7.98
C ILE A 114 6.94 7.22 6.92
N CYS A 115 7.30 7.82 5.79
CA CYS A 115 6.51 7.78 4.56
C CYS A 115 6.98 6.59 3.71
N PHE A 116 6.04 5.75 3.27
CA PHE A 116 6.36 4.53 2.51
C PHE A 116 6.71 4.77 1.05
N ASN A 117 6.32 5.93 0.49
CA ASN A 117 6.40 6.18 -0.94
C ASN A 117 7.44 7.27 -1.25
N GLN A 118 8.33 6.99 -2.19
CA GLN A 118 9.44 7.88 -2.56
C GLN A 118 9.01 9.14 -3.32
N ILE A 119 7.75 9.24 -3.78
CA ILE A 119 7.20 10.45 -4.42
C ILE A 119 7.17 11.64 -3.43
N CYS A 120 7.68 11.49 -2.19
CA CYS A 120 8.17 12.59 -1.37
C CYS A 120 9.06 13.55 -2.17
N GLY A 121 8.58 14.76 -2.45
CA GLY A 121 9.32 15.71 -3.28
C GLY A 121 9.13 17.16 -2.87
N GLN A 122 10.26 17.82 -2.59
CA GLN A 122 10.38 19.29 -2.56
C GLN A 122 9.95 19.96 -3.88
N LYS A 123 9.77 19.19 -4.97
CA LYS A 123 9.29 19.71 -6.25
C LYS A 123 7.80 20.09 -6.25
N HIS A 124 7.01 19.56 -5.32
CA HIS A 124 5.57 19.78 -5.27
C HIS A 124 5.05 20.25 -3.90
N ASP A 125 5.94 20.42 -2.91
CA ASP A 125 5.58 20.81 -1.53
C ASP A 125 4.44 19.96 -0.92
N GLU A 126 4.41 18.68 -1.27
CA GLU A 126 3.36 17.73 -0.91
C GLU A 126 3.95 16.38 -0.48
N LEU A 127 3.28 15.71 0.46
CA LEU A 127 3.54 14.31 0.81
C LEU A 127 2.35 13.45 0.43
N PRO A 128 2.58 12.25 -0.14
CA PRO A 128 1.49 11.34 -0.47
C PRO A 128 0.76 10.95 0.81
N MET A 129 -0.56 10.90 0.75
CA MET A 129 -1.38 10.64 1.93
C MET A 129 -1.25 9.20 2.44
N ALA A 130 -1.15 8.25 1.52
CA ALA A 130 -0.91 6.85 1.81
C ALA A 130 0.49 6.43 1.29
N TYR A 131 1.33 5.74 2.05
CA TYR A 131 1.17 5.36 3.45
C TYR A 131 2.15 6.12 4.33
N ASN A 132 1.67 6.61 5.46
CA ASN A 132 2.50 7.24 6.47
C ASN A 132 2.28 6.56 7.82
N ILE A 133 3.36 6.28 8.54
CA ILE A 133 3.31 5.70 9.89
C ILE A 133 4.14 6.51 10.87
N ALA A 134 3.58 6.71 12.05
CA ALA A 134 4.29 7.22 13.21
C ALA A 134 3.58 6.79 14.49
N ASN A 135 4.27 6.85 15.62
CA ASN A 135 3.63 6.72 16.92
C ASN A 135 2.62 7.84 17.18
N ALA A 136 1.55 7.57 17.93
CA ALA A 136 0.56 8.59 18.35
C ALA A 136 1.24 9.83 18.94
N LYS A 137 2.29 9.63 19.75
CA LYS A 137 3.08 10.74 20.31
C LYS A 137 3.77 11.56 19.22
N THR A 138 4.34 10.92 18.21
CA THR A 138 4.95 11.61 17.07
C THR A 138 3.91 12.37 16.24
N TRP A 139 2.72 11.79 15.99
CA TRP A 139 1.61 12.51 15.37
C TRP A 139 1.19 13.74 16.19
N SER A 140 1.07 13.58 17.51
CA SER A 140 0.77 14.67 18.45
C SER A 140 1.84 15.76 18.41
N GLU A 141 3.13 15.40 18.39
CA GLU A 141 4.25 16.35 18.31
C GLU A 141 4.27 17.14 16.98
N ILE A 142 3.97 16.48 15.86
CA ILE A 142 3.98 17.12 14.53
C ILE A 142 2.86 18.16 14.42
N PHE A 143 1.63 17.79 14.82
CA PHE A 143 0.44 18.63 14.62
C PHE A 143 0.02 19.44 15.85
N ASN A 144 0.67 19.24 16.99
CA ASN A 144 0.30 19.81 18.29
C ASN A 144 -1.15 19.49 18.68
N ILE A 145 -1.53 18.21 18.59
CA ILE A 145 -2.88 17.71 18.88
C ILE A 145 -2.83 16.84 20.15
N GLN A 146 -3.57 17.22 21.18
CA GLN A 146 -3.68 16.48 22.45
C GLN A 146 -5.14 16.15 22.80
N SER A 147 -6.08 16.79 22.12
CA SER A 147 -7.52 16.65 22.35
C SER A 147 -8.34 16.76 21.06
N LEU A 148 -9.63 16.39 21.13
CA LEU A 148 -10.58 16.65 20.04
C LEU A 148 -10.74 18.15 19.76
N ASN A 149 -10.63 18.99 20.78
CA ASN A 149 -10.73 20.45 20.62
C ASN A 149 -9.59 20.99 19.74
N ASP A 150 -8.39 20.45 19.87
CA ASP A 150 -7.25 20.84 19.02
C ASP A 150 -7.49 20.48 17.55
N ILE A 151 -8.13 19.32 17.29
CA ILE A 151 -8.55 18.93 15.94
C ILE A 151 -9.55 19.95 15.39
N TYR A 152 -10.56 20.32 16.17
CA TYR A 152 -11.54 21.33 15.75
C TYR A 152 -10.88 22.68 15.46
N ASN A 153 -9.99 23.15 16.34
CA ASN A 153 -9.25 24.39 16.16
C ASN A 153 -8.39 24.36 14.89
N TYR A 154 -7.69 23.24 14.65
CA TYR A 154 -6.91 23.03 13.44
C TYR A 154 -7.80 23.13 12.20
N LEU A 155 -8.91 22.39 12.17
CA LEU A 155 -9.82 22.36 11.04
C LEU A 155 -10.39 23.75 10.74
N HIS A 156 -10.84 24.50 11.75
CA HIS A 156 -11.34 25.86 11.58
C HIS A 156 -10.28 26.81 11.02
N PHE A 157 -9.06 26.77 11.58
CA PHE A 157 -7.97 27.62 11.16
C PHE A 157 -7.60 27.39 9.69
N HIS A 158 -7.46 26.13 9.27
CA HIS A 158 -7.05 25.80 7.90
C HIS A 158 -8.19 25.97 6.89
N TYR A 159 -9.42 25.63 7.26
CA TYR A 159 -10.57 25.81 6.36
C TYR A 159 -10.84 27.28 6.04
N ASN A 160 -10.70 28.18 7.02
CA ASN A 160 -10.92 29.62 6.82
C ASN A 160 -9.85 30.29 5.93
N LYS A 161 -8.73 29.60 5.65
CA LYS A 161 -7.63 30.11 4.82
C LYS A 161 -7.73 29.70 3.36
N ILE A 162 -8.68 28.84 3.01
CA ILE A 162 -8.80 28.29 1.66
C ILE A 162 -10.22 28.49 1.15
N GLN A 163 -10.35 28.77 -0.14
CA GLN A 163 -11.61 28.62 -0.84
C GLN A 163 -11.72 27.16 -1.29
N TYR A 164 -12.31 26.32 -0.46
CA TYR A 164 -12.37 24.88 -0.71
C TYR A 164 -13.42 24.56 -1.78
N ASN A 165 -12.95 24.01 -2.90
CA ASN A 165 -13.79 23.54 -4.00
C ASN A 165 -13.71 22.01 -4.12
N LEU A 166 -14.85 21.37 -4.42
CA LEU A 166 -14.93 19.94 -4.67
C LEU A 166 -14.23 19.55 -6.00
N ASN A 167 -14.01 18.24 -6.21
CA ASN A 167 -13.54 17.65 -7.48
C ASN A 167 -12.13 18.06 -7.92
N ASN A 168 -11.12 17.87 -7.07
CA ASN A 168 -9.72 18.23 -7.37
C ASN A 168 -9.51 19.74 -7.62
N GLY A 169 -10.46 20.58 -7.17
CA GLY A 169 -10.36 22.03 -7.25
C GLY A 169 -9.43 22.63 -6.18
N ASN A 170 -9.52 23.95 -6.01
CA ASN A 170 -8.74 24.67 -5.01
C ASN A 170 -8.93 24.08 -3.60
N GLY A 171 -7.83 23.86 -2.89
CA GLY A 171 -7.84 23.27 -1.55
C GLY A 171 -7.97 21.74 -1.49
N TRP A 172 -8.18 21.02 -2.61
CA TRP A 172 -8.37 19.57 -2.57
C TRP A 172 -7.18 18.79 -2.00
N ASN A 173 -5.95 19.23 -2.27
CA ASN A 173 -4.72 18.60 -1.78
C ASN A 173 -4.11 19.34 -0.57
N SER A 174 -4.91 20.16 0.12
CA SER A 174 -4.43 20.94 1.26
C SER A 174 -3.95 20.06 2.42
N ASP A 175 -4.51 18.86 2.58
CA ASP A 175 -4.04 17.88 3.55
C ASP A 175 -2.61 17.41 3.26
N GLN A 176 -2.27 17.13 2.00
CA GLN A 176 -0.93 16.73 1.56
C GLN A 176 0.10 17.86 1.71
N LYS A 177 -0.29 19.09 1.36
CA LYS A 177 0.54 20.30 1.54
C LYS A 177 0.80 20.60 3.02
N ASN A 178 -0.25 20.48 3.83
CA ASN A 178 -0.16 20.65 5.27
C ASN A 178 0.74 19.58 5.86
N LEU A 179 0.55 18.30 5.52
CA LEU A 179 1.40 17.20 5.98
C LEU A 179 2.88 17.49 5.68
N PHE A 180 3.22 17.86 4.44
CA PHE A 180 4.58 18.24 4.05
C PHE A 180 5.14 19.40 4.88
N THR A 181 4.36 20.46 5.05
CA THR A 181 4.76 21.67 5.79
C THR A 181 5.07 21.36 7.25
N TYR A 182 4.15 20.67 7.93
CA TYR A 182 4.30 20.33 9.35
C TYR A 182 5.46 19.36 9.57
N ILE A 183 5.61 18.33 8.73
CA ILE A 183 6.72 17.38 8.84
C ILE A 183 8.06 18.04 8.55
N THR A 184 8.17 18.85 7.50
CA THR A 184 9.43 19.53 7.16
C THR A 184 9.86 20.47 8.28
N LYS A 185 8.92 21.19 8.90
CA LYS A 185 9.20 22.04 10.06
C LYS A 185 9.63 21.21 11.28
N TRP A 186 8.95 20.11 11.55
CA TRP A 186 9.26 19.21 12.66
C TRP A 186 10.62 18.53 12.47
N ASP A 187 10.90 18.02 11.27
CA ASP A 187 12.11 17.28 10.95
C ASP A 187 13.37 18.15 10.96
N LYS A 188 13.27 19.43 10.55
CA LYS A 188 14.37 20.40 10.70
C LYS A 188 14.96 20.41 12.11
N LYS A 189 14.12 20.21 13.13
CA LYS A 189 14.52 20.18 14.55
C LYS A 189 14.81 18.77 15.07
N ASN A 190 14.05 17.77 14.62
CA ASN A 190 14.04 16.45 15.23
C ASN A 190 14.88 15.41 14.49
N LYS A 191 15.09 15.56 13.17
CA LYS A 191 15.81 14.59 12.32
C LYS A 191 15.26 13.18 12.43
N ARG A 192 13.93 13.06 12.47
CA ARG A 192 13.17 11.82 12.70
C ARG A 192 12.20 11.49 11.56
N PHE A 193 12.34 12.15 10.41
CA PHE A 193 11.57 11.85 9.20
C PHE A 193 12.37 10.97 8.23
N LEU A 194 11.68 9.98 7.64
CA LEU A 194 12.23 9.13 6.60
C LEU A 194 11.19 8.90 5.50
N CYS A 195 11.59 9.10 4.24
CA CYS A 195 10.87 8.54 3.10
C CYS A 195 11.59 7.28 2.62
N LEU A 196 10.83 6.20 2.48
CA LEU A 196 11.35 4.98 1.89
C LEU A 196 11.56 5.15 0.39
N ASN A 197 12.47 4.34 -0.14
CA ASN A 197 12.81 4.34 -1.57
C ASN A 197 12.05 3.20 -2.26
N ASP A 198 11.32 3.50 -3.32
CA ASP A 198 10.42 2.55 -3.98
C ASP A 198 11.21 1.42 -4.67
N ASN A 199 12.42 1.71 -5.18
CA ASN A 199 13.30 0.70 -5.76
C ASN A 199 13.80 -0.29 -4.69
N ASN A 200 14.03 0.20 -3.47
CA ASN A 200 14.50 -0.64 -2.36
C ASN A 200 13.37 -1.43 -1.70
N THR A 201 12.17 -0.85 -1.64
CA THR A 201 11.00 -1.48 -1.02
C THR A 201 10.20 -2.36 -1.99
N HIS A 202 10.54 -2.29 -3.29
CA HIS A 202 9.81 -2.93 -4.39
C HIS A 202 8.33 -2.54 -4.39
N PHE A 203 8.04 -1.26 -4.16
CA PHE A 203 6.68 -0.76 -4.18
C PHE A 203 6.05 -1.00 -5.57
N CYS A 204 4.90 -1.66 -5.60
CA CYS A 204 4.17 -1.92 -6.83
C CYS A 204 2.66 -1.83 -6.58
N ARG A 205 2.08 -0.67 -6.86
CA ARG A 205 0.64 -0.45 -6.72
C ARG A 205 -0.12 -0.98 -7.93
N LEU A 206 -1.18 -1.74 -7.68
CA LEU A 206 -2.23 -1.92 -8.67
C LEU A 206 -3.12 -0.66 -8.68
N ASP A 207 -2.81 0.28 -9.56
CA ASP A 207 -3.48 1.58 -9.60
C ASP A 207 -4.67 1.59 -10.56
N ARG A 208 -5.84 2.07 -10.12
CA ARG A 208 -7.03 2.20 -10.96
C ARG A 208 -6.83 3.07 -12.21
N ASN A 209 -5.87 3.99 -12.21
CA ASN A 209 -5.60 4.85 -13.37
C ASN A 209 -4.91 4.09 -14.50
N TYR A 210 -4.28 2.94 -14.20
CA TYR A 210 -3.54 2.12 -15.16
C TYR A 210 -4.10 0.71 -15.31
N PHE A 211 -5.03 0.31 -14.45
CA PHE A 211 -5.66 -1.00 -14.46
C PHE A 211 -6.92 -0.98 -15.31
N ASN A 212 -6.91 -1.75 -16.41
CA ASN A 212 -8.12 -2.01 -17.18
C ASN A 212 -8.81 -3.28 -16.65
N PRO A 213 -10.10 -3.22 -16.27
CA PRO A 213 -10.90 -4.38 -15.89
C PRO A 213 -10.81 -5.59 -16.84
N THR A 214 -10.61 -5.36 -18.14
CA THR A 214 -10.49 -6.43 -19.14
C THR A 214 -9.23 -7.27 -18.97
N ASP A 215 -8.20 -6.72 -18.31
CA ASP A 215 -6.92 -7.40 -18.08
C ASP A 215 -6.99 -8.37 -16.89
N PHE A 216 -8.13 -8.43 -16.19
CA PHE A 216 -8.35 -9.26 -15.00
C PHE A 216 -8.55 -10.75 -15.32
N ASN A 217 -7.59 -11.34 -16.03
CA ASN A 217 -7.55 -12.74 -16.42
C ASN A 217 -6.86 -13.63 -15.37
N HIS A 218 -6.75 -14.93 -15.66
CA HIS A 218 -6.16 -15.90 -14.74
C HIS A 218 -4.70 -15.61 -14.36
N ASP A 219 -3.88 -15.13 -15.29
CA ASP A 219 -2.48 -14.80 -15.01
C ASP A 219 -2.37 -13.55 -14.15
N PHE A 220 -3.26 -12.58 -14.35
CA PHE A 220 -3.36 -11.42 -13.46
C PHE A 220 -3.71 -11.83 -12.02
N GLN A 221 -4.67 -12.74 -11.86
CA GLN A 221 -5.03 -13.27 -10.55
C GLN A 221 -3.88 -14.02 -9.87
N LYS A 222 -3.05 -14.75 -10.64
CA LYS A 222 -1.82 -15.35 -10.12
C LYS A 222 -0.85 -14.29 -9.60
N LYS A 223 -0.63 -13.19 -10.34
CA LYS A 223 0.27 -12.09 -9.91
C LYS A 223 -0.14 -11.56 -8.52
N ILE A 224 -1.45 -11.41 -8.26
CA ILE A 224 -1.97 -11.04 -6.93
C ILE A 224 -1.69 -12.13 -5.88
N LYS A 225 -2.00 -13.40 -6.19
CA LYS A 225 -1.75 -14.53 -5.27
C LYS A 225 -0.28 -14.72 -4.92
N PHE A 226 0.64 -14.31 -5.80
CA PHE A 226 2.08 -14.35 -5.56
C PHE A 226 2.61 -13.11 -4.84
N GLY A 227 1.75 -12.14 -4.50
CA GLY A 227 2.14 -10.96 -3.71
C GLY A 227 2.99 -9.96 -4.48
N LEU A 228 2.90 -9.94 -5.82
CA LEU A 228 3.66 -9.01 -6.67
C LEU A 228 3.22 -7.56 -6.50
N TYR A 229 1.98 -7.34 -6.06
CA TYR A 229 1.45 -6.01 -5.78
C TYR A 229 1.51 -5.70 -4.29
N THR A 230 1.93 -4.48 -3.96
CA THR A 230 1.91 -3.92 -2.62
C THR A 230 0.49 -3.70 -2.13
N ASP A 231 -0.30 -3.00 -2.95
CA ASP A 231 -1.65 -2.56 -2.65
C ASP A 231 -2.50 -2.44 -3.93
N TYR A 232 -3.79 -2.23 -3.74
CA TYR A 232 -4.77 -1.99 -4.80
C TYR A 232 -5.48 -0.67 -4.54
N HIS A 233 -5.35 0.27 -5.47
CA HIS A 233 -6.17 1.48 -5.52
C HIS A 233 -7.43 1.17 -6.28
N ALA A 234 -8.54 1.08 -5.56
CA ALA A 234 -9.75 0.51 -6.09
C ALA A 234 -10.34 1.35 -7.22
N LEU A 235 -10.94 0.64 -8.19
CA LEU A 235 -11.80 1.25 -9.19
C LEU A 235 -13.02 1.87 -8.50
N ARG A 236 -13.49 3.01 -9.00
CA ARG A 236 -14.58 3.79 -8.41
C ARG A 236 -15.68 4.03 -9.46
N PRO A 237 -16.96 4.05 -9.05
CA PRO A 237 -17.45 3.74 -7.71
C PRO A 237 -17.38 2.23 -7.39
N TYR A 238 -17.30 1.87 -6.09
CA TYR A 238 -17.19 0.46 -5.68
C TYR A 238 -18.32 -0.43 -6.22
N GLN A 239 -19.54 0.10 -6.29
CA GLN A 239 -20.72 -0.68 -6.66
C GLN A 239 -20.57 -1.26 -8.08
N ASP A 240 -20.07 -0.47 -9.03
CA ASP A 240 -19.88 -0.86 -10.43
C ASP A 240 -18.74 -1.87 -10.61
N HIS A 241 -17.77 -1.86 -9.69
CA HIS A 241 -16.57 -2.71 -9.76
C HIS A 241 -16.48 -3.71 -8.60
N LYS A 242 -17.63 -4.01 -7.97
CA LYS A 242 -17.70 -4.83 -6.76
C LYS A 242 -17.11 -6.21 -6.99
N HIS A 243 -17.43 -6.85 -8.11
CA HIS A 243 -16.95 -8.19 -8.43
C HIS A 243 -15.41 -8.23 -8.48
N ILE A 244 -14.80 -7.30 -9.20
CA ILE A 244 -13.33 -7.23 -9.34
C ILE A 244 -12.68 -6.94 -8.00
N THR A 245 -13.17 -5.93 -7.28
CA THR A 245 -12.64 -5.55 -5.97
C THR A 245 -12.72 -6.70 -4.96
N ASP A 246 -13.89 -7.35 -4.86
CA ASP A 246 -14.09 -8.45 -3.93
C ASP A 246 -13.23 -9.67 -4.30
N THR A 247 -12.99 -9.90 -5.60
CA THR A 247 -12.11 -10.97 -6.08
C THR A 247 -10.65 -10.67 -5.75
N ILE A 248 -10.16 -9.46 -6.00
CA ILE A 248 -8.79 -9.05 -5.62
C ILE A 248 -8.58 -9.25 -4.11
N ILE A 249 -9.52 -8.82 -3.27
CA ILE A 249 -9.47 -9.01 -1.81
C ILE A 249 -9.55 -10.50 -1.44
N HIS A 250 -10.28 -11.32 -2.21
CA HIS A 250 -10.32 -12.77 -1.97
C HIS A 250 -8.99 -13.45 -2.31
N LEU A 251 -8.28 -12.97 -3.34
CA LEU A 251 -7.01 -13.54 -3.80
C LEU A 251 -5.81 -13.21 -2.92
N THR A 252 -5.89 -12.17 -2.07
CA THR A 252 -4.79 -11.84 -1.15
C THR A 252 -4.53 -13.00 -0.19
N ASN A 253 -3.27 -13.43 -0.09
CA ASN A 253 -2.89 -14.51 0.80
C ASN A 253 -2.05 -13.94 1.98
N PRO A 254 -2.52 -14.07 3.24
CA PRO A 254 -1.81 -13.56 4.40
C PRO A 254 -0.47 -14.26 4.69
N SER A 255 -0.25 -15.46 4.13
CA SER A 255 0.90 -16.32 4.44
C SER A 255 2.05 -16.25 3.41
N ILE A 256 2.04 -15.30 2.46
CA ILE A 256 3.13 -15.21 1.47
C ILE A 256 4.42 -14.76 2.18
N HIS A 257 5.38 -15.68 2.29
CA HIS A 257 6.73 -15.42 2.75
C HIS A 257 7.67 -15.22 1.57
N ILE A 258 7.99 -13.97 1.25
CA ILE A 258 9.14 -13.64 0.38
C ILE A 258 10.40 -13.83 1.23
N GLN A 259 11.17 -14.88 0.97
CA GLN A 259 12.42 -15.18 1.67
C GLN A 259 13.61 -14.80 0.78
N LYS A 260 14.42 -13.82 1.17
CA LYS A 260 15.67 -13.52 0.48
C LYS A 260 16.66 -14.67 0.72
N ILE A 261 16.98 -15.49 -0.28
CA ILE A 261 18.09 -16.44 -0.15
C ILE A 261 19.37 -15.73 -0.54
N ASN A 262 20.33 -15.66 0.38
CA ASN A 262 21.70 -15.30 0.04
C ASN A 262 22.42 -16.50 -0.62
N SER A 263 21.92 -16.95 -1.77
CA SER A 263 22.56 -17.99 -2.57
C SER A 263 22.72 -17.50 -4.00
N ASN A 264 23.87 -17.77 -4.59
CA ASN A 264 24.13 -17.53 -6.01
C ASN A 264 23.62 -18.69 -6.91
N LYS A 265 22.92 -19.66 -6.33
CA LYS A 265 22.40 -20.86 -7.01
C LYS A 265 21.03 -21.24 -6.46
N ILE A 266 20.14 -21.76 -7.31
CA ILE A 266 18.87 -22.35 -6.88
C ILE A 266 19.06 -23.87 -6.76
N LEU A 267 18.94 -24.40 -5.54
CA LEU A 267 18.90 -25.84 -5.31
C LEU A 267 17.45 -26.32 -5.44
N LEU A 268 17.12 -26.90 -6.59
CA LEU A 268 15.82 -27.54 -6.83
C LEU A 268 15.82 -28.94 -6.20
N GLN A 269 14.73 -29.31 -5.54
CA GLN A 269 14.53 -30.70 -5.10
C GLN A 269 14.52 -31.65 -6.29
N GLN A 270 14.81 -32.94 -6.06
CA GLN A 270 15.11 -33.93 -7.11
C GLN A 270 14.03 -34.01 -8.21
N ASN A 271 12.77 -33.71 -7.87
CA ASN A 271 11.61 -33.76 -8.80
C ASN A 271 11.00 -32.38 -9.12
N GLU A 272 11.60 -31.27 -8.69
CA GLU A 272 11.14 -29.93 -9.09
C GLU A 272 11.58 -29.64 -10.53
N ILE A 273 10.59 -29.27 -11.36
CA ILE A 273 10.76 -28.90 -12.77
C ILE A 273 10.44 -27.41 -12.92
N PHE A 274 11.02 -26.82 -13.95
CA PHE A 274 10.81 -25.44 -14.35
C PHE A 274 9.45 -25.24 -15.04
N LEU A 275 8.66 -24.26 -14.61
CA LEU A 275 7.40 -23.90 -15.28
C LEU A 275 7.56 -22.66 -16.17
N PHE A 276 8.32 -21.66 -15.74
CA PHE A 276 8.33 -20.35 -16.40
C PHE A 276 9.56 -19.48 -16.09
N SER A 277 10.17 -18.88 -17.13
CA SER A 277 11.14 -17.77 -17.03
C SER A 277 10.63 -16.56 -17.76
N TYR A 278 10.84 -15.39 -17.18
CA TYR A 278 10.73 -14.12 -17.87
C TYR A 278 11.93 -13.25 -17.53
N TYR A 279 12.49 -12.59 -18.55
CA TYR A 279 13.54 -11.58 -18.41
C TYR A 279 13.08 -10.38 -19.24
N GLY A 280 13.17 -9.17 -18.66
CA GLY A 280 12.53 -7.94 -19.14
C GLY A 280 12.65 -7.62 -20.65
N CYS A 281 11.91 -6.60 -21.10
CA CYS A 281 11.90 -6.16 -22.50
C CYS A 281 13.32 -5.94 -23.08
N GLY A 282 13.58 -6.53 -24.26
CA GLY A 282 14.82 -6.35 -25.00
C GLY A 282 15.90 -7.41 -24.78
N ALA A 283 15.65 -8.42 -23.93
CA ALA A 283 16.55 -9.55 -23.81
C ALA A 283 16.26 -10.65 -24.84
N SER A 284 17.32 -11.27 -25.34
CA SER A 284 17.22 -12.44 -26.22
C SER A 284 16.95 -13.72 -25.41
N TRP A 285 16.41 -14.74 -26.06
CA TRP A 285 16.30 -16.08 -25.47
C TRP A 285 17.66 -16.68 -25.07
N ALA A 286 18.73 -16.27 -25.75
CA ALA A 286 20.08 -16.65 -25.39
C ALA A 286 20.48 -16.08 -24.01
N ASP A 287 20.07 -14.83 -23.70
CA ASP A 287 20.32 -14.20 -22.40
C ASP A 287 19.56 -14.94 -21.29
N VAL A 288 18.27 -15.25 -21.50
CA VAL A 288 17.45 -16.02 -20.55
C VAL A 288 18.08 -17.38 -20.27
N THR A 289 18.49 -18.10 -21.32
CA THR A 289 19.11 -19.43 -21.21
C THR A 289 20.44 -19.37 -20.46
N THR A 290 21.28 -18.38 -20.79
CA THR A 290 22.59 -18.19 -20.16
C THR A 290 22.47 -17.90 -18.68
N ILE A 291 21.58 -16.97 -18.29
CA ILE A 291 21.36 -16.61 -16.88
C ILE A 291 20.74 -17.79 -16.13
N THR A 292 19.77 -18.50 -16.72
CA THR A 292 19.13 -19.66 -16.08
C THR A 292 20.14 -20.79 -15.84
N ASN A 293 20.98 -21.11 -16.82
CA ASN A 293 22.03 -22.12 -16.69
C ASN A 293 23.07 -21.74 -15.62
N LYS A 294 23.40 -20.46 -15.49
CA LYS A 294 24.31 -19.96 -14.45
C LYS A 294 23.73 -20.13 -13.04
N LEU A 295 22.43 -19.90 -12.88
CA LEU A 295 21.74 -19.97 -11.59
C LEU A 295 21.34 -21.40 -11.20
N ILE A 296 21.15 -22.30 -12.17
CA ILE A 296 20.69 -23.69 -11.95
C ILE A 296 21.53 -24.67 -12.80
N PRO A 297 22.78 -24.94 -12.41
CA PRO A 297 23.61 -25.86 -13.16
C PRO A 297 23.06 -27.31 -13.05
N HIS A 298 23.05 -28.04 -14.17
CA HIS A 298 22.78 -29.49 -14.27
C HIS A 298 21.33 -30.00 -14.25
N LYS A 299 20.33 -29.21 -14.69
CA LYS A 299 18.97 -29.74 -14.97
C LYS A 299 18.47 -29.31 -16.35
N SER A 300 17.77 -30.22 -17.04
CA SER A 300 17.11 -29.94 -18.32
C SER A 300 15.95 -28.95 -18.13
N ILE A 301 16.05 -27.80 -18.80
CA ILE A 301 15.01 -26.76 -18.77
C ILE A 301 13.98 -27.09 -19.85
N HIS A 302 12.76 -27.43 -19.45
CA HIS A 302 11.61 -27.53 -20.35
C HIS A 302 10.83 -26.21 -20.28
N VAL A 303 10.99 -25.34 -21.28
CA VAL A 303 10.28 -24.05 -21.34
C VAL A 303 9.00 -24.18 -22.15
N HIS A 304 7.84 -24.01 -21.50
CA HIS A 304 6.54 -23.95 -22.15
C HIS A 304 6.07 -22.50 -22.35
N ASN A 305 6.68 -21.78 -23.31
CA ASN A 305 6.06 -20.75 -24.18
C ASN A 305 7.12 -19.82 -24.78
N LYS A 306 7.02 -19.55 -26.09
CA LYS A 306 8.04 -18.84 -26.88
C LYS A 306 7.79 -17.34 -27.10
N THR A 307 6.69 -16.76 -26.63
CA THR A 307 6.34 -15.38 -27.01
C THR A 307 5.64 -14.63 -25.89
N PHE A 308 6.36 -13.67 -25.29
CA PHE A 308 5.76 -12.50 -24.65
C PHE A 308 6.52 -11.28 -25.15
N ASN A 309 6.09 -10.76 -26.31
CA ASN A 309 6.50 -9.43 -26.73
C ASN A 309 5.82 -8.43 -25.81
N CYS A 310 6.63 -7.72 -25.02
CA CYS A 310 6.33 -6.41 -24.44
C CYS A 310 5.03 -6.31 -23.62
N ASP A 311 4.95 -6.99 -22.47
CA ASP A 311 3.95 -6.69 -21.45
C ASP A 311 4.47 -5.53 -20.55
N PRO A 312 3.81 -4.35 -20.52
CA PRO A 312 4.27 -3.16 -19.80
C PRO A 312 4.31 -3.31 -18.27
N VAL A 313 3.78 -4.41 -17.74
CA VAL A 313 3.79 -4.75 -16.30
C VAL A 313 5.20 -5.01 -15.76
N PHE A 314 6.13 -5.40 -16.64
CA PHE A 314 7.52 -5.59 -16.26
C PHE A 314 8.29 -4.35 -16.68
N GLY A 315 8.66 -3.52 -15.71
CA GLY A 315 9.44 -2.31 -15.95
C GLY A 315 10.69 -2.59 -16.79
N LYS A 316 11.35 -1.53 -17.29
CA LYS A 316 12.60 -1.59 -18.06
C LYS A 316 13.78 -2.32 -17.36
N SER A 317 13.58 -2.81 -16.14
CA SER A 317 14.55 -3.57 -15.37
C SER A 317 14.66 -5.02 -15.86
N LYS A 318 15.87 -5.44 -16.19
CA LYS A 318 16.25 -6.81 -16.53
C LYS A 318 16.25 -7.72 -15.29
N ASN A 319 15.07 -8.20 -14.90
CA ASN A 319 14.89 -9.13 -13.80
C ASN A 319 14.45 -10.49 -14.34
N LEU A 320 15.12 -11.56 -13.93
CA LEU A 320 14.77 -12.94 -14.24
C LEU A 320 13.82 -13.45 -13.16
N ILE A 321 12.57 -13.74 -13.53
CA ILE A 321 11.61 -14.42 -12.65
C ILE A 321 11.58 -15.89 -13.03
N ILE A 322 11.70 -16.79 -12.05
CA ILE A 322 11.66 -18.25 -12.20
C ILE A 322 10.50 -18.79 -11.38
N ILE A 323 9.71 -19.70 -11.94
CA ILE A 323 8.65 -20.43 -11.22
C ILE A 323 8.86 -21.93 -11.37
N THR A 324 8.78 -22.69 -10.27
CA THR A 324 8.96 -24.16 -10.23
C THR A 324 7.62 -24.91 -10.15
N THR A 325 7.62 -26.23 -10.36
CA THR A 325 6.46 -27.11 -10.18
C THR A 325 5.95 -27.20 -8.75
N SER A 326 6.79 -26.88 -7.77
CA SER A 326 6.39 -26.67 -6.37
C SER A 326 5.84 -25.27 -6.10
N PHE A 327 5.61 -24.49 -7.16
CA PHE A 327 5.12 -23.11 -7.11
C PHE A 327 6.01 -22.15 -6.31
N LYS A 328 7.31 -22.46 -6.17
CA LYS A 328 8.28 -21.51 -5.65
C LYS A 328 8.62 -20.50 -6.75
N SER A 329 8.61 -19.23 -6.40
CA SER A 329 9.02 -18.16 -7.31
C SER A 329 10.37 -17.59 -6.88
N TYR A 330 11.27 -17.33 -7.83
CA TYR A 330 12.56 -16.72 -7.59
C TYR A 330 12.71 -15.48 -8.49
N SER A 331 13.39 -14.45 -8.03
CA SER A 331 13.77 -13.29 -8.83
C SER A 331 15.27 -13.01 -8.71
N ALA A 332 15.95 -12.77 -9.82
CA ALA A 332 17.35 -12.34 -9.86
C ALA A 332 17.52 -11.15 -10.83
N LYS A 333 18.30 -10.14 -10.44
CA LYS A 333 18.75 -9.12 -11.40
C LYS A 333 19.98 -9.61 -12.14
N GLU A 334 20.28 -9.04 -13.31
CA GLU A 334 21.46 -9.35 -14.15
C GLU A 334 22.79 -9.45 -13.37
N HIS A 335 22.90 -8.73 -12.24
CA HIS A 335 24.11 -8.61 -11.43
C HIS A 335 23.91 -8.83 -9.92
N GLU A 336 22.77 -9.36 -9.44
CA GLU A 336 22.47 -9.47 -8.00
C GLU A 336 22.04 -10.87 -7.53
N THR A 337 22.11 -11.08 -6.21
CA THR A 337 21.73 -12.29 -5.46
C THR A 337 20.23 -12.62 -5.61
N LEU A 338 19.89 -13.92 -5.56
CA LEU A 338 18.52 -14.44 -5.70
C LEU A 338 17.57 -13.97 -4.57
N LEU A 339 16.29 -13.81 -4.89
CA LEU A 339 15.20 -13.62 -3.93
C LEU A 339 14.19 -14.75 -4.12
N ILE A 340 13.85 -15.55 -3.09
CA ILE A 340 12.62 -16.37 -3.14
C ILE A 340 11.45 -15.41 -2.92
N LEU A 341 10.55 -15.37 -3.87
CA LEU A 341 9.30 -14.64 -3.81
C LEU A 341 8.19 -15.43 -3.08
N SER A 342 8.29 -16.76 -3.00
CA SER A 342 7.46 -17.58 -2.10
C SER A 342 7.97 -19.02 -1.98
N SER A 343 7.86 -19.60 -0.77
CA SER A 343 7.79 -21.05 -0.55
C SER A 343 6.45 -21.36 0.11
N TYR A 344 5.70 -22.32 -0.46
CA TYR A 344 4.55 -22.91 0.20
C TYR A 344 5.06 -23.99 1.16
N GLU A 345 4.86 -23.81 2.45
CA GLU A 345 4.81 -24.90 3.44
C GLU A 345 3.35 -25.20 3.76
#